data_AF-A0A2X1SPD8-F1
#
_entry.id   AF-A0A2X1SPD8-F1
#
_cell.length_a   1.000
_cell.length_b   1.000
_cell.length_c   1.000
_cell.angle_alpha   90.00
_cell.angle_beta   90.00
_cell.angle_gamma   90.00
#
_symmetry.space_group_name_H-M   'P 1'
#
loop_
_entity.id
_entity.type
_entity.pdbx_description
1 polymer ?
#
loop_
_entity_poly.entity_id
_entity_poly.type
_entity_poly.pdbx_seq_one_letter_code
_entity_poly.pdbx_strand_id
1 'polypeptide(L)'
;MHHHALLTAQAIANDGLPLIGWVANRINPGLAHYAEIIDVLRKKLPAPLIGELPYLPRAEQRELSRYVDLDMLGNVMAIDRIPA
;
A
#
# COMPACT_ATOMS: atom_id res chain seq x y z
N MET A 1 0.25 -13.32 1.91
CA MET A 1 0.08 -11.89 1.53
C MET A 1 1.37 -11.08 1.72
N HIS A 2 2.01 -11.05 2.89
CA HIS A 2 3.06 -10.06 3.16
C HIS A 2 4.38 -10.40 2.50
N HIS A 3 4.69 -11.69 2.38
CA HIS A 3 5.87 -12.14 1.63
C HIS A 3 5.79 -11.71 0.16
N HIS A 4 4.60 -11.82 -0.46
CA HIS A 4 4.39 -11.34 -1.83
C HIS A 4 4.54 -9.82 -1.94
N ALA A 5 4.01 -9.04 -0.99
CA ALA A 5 4.16 -7.58 -1.01
C ALA A 5 5.65 -7.15 -0.97
N LEU A 6 6.46 -7.81 -0.15
CA LEU A 6 7.90 -7.53 -0.07
C LEU A 6 8.64 -7.94 -1.34
N LEU A 7 8.32 -9.11 -1.91
CA LEU A 7 8.92 -9.55 -3.17
C LEU A 7 8.56 -8.63 -4.33
N THR A 8 7.31 -8.16 -4.40
CA THR A 8 6.87 -7.19 -5.41
C THR A 8 7.58 -5.85 -5.24
N ALA A 9 7.71 -5.34 -4.01
CA ALA A 9 8.47 -4.12 -3.75
C ALA A 9 9.94 -4.26 -4.16
N GLN A 10 10.55 -5.42 -3.88
CA GLN A 10 11.93 -5.69 -4.31
C GLN A 10 12.05 -5.78 -5.83
N ALA A 11 11.07 -6.39 -6.52
CA ALA A 11 11.06 -6.45 -7.97
C ALA A 11 10.97 -5.05 -8.60
N ILE A 12 10.05 -4.20 -8.11
CA ILE A 12 9.92 -2.80 -8.55
C ILE A 12 11.23 -2.03 -8.34
N ALA A 13 11.87 -2.19 -7.17
CA ALA A 13 13.15 -1.55 -6.88
C ALA A 13 14.29 -2.07 -7.78
N ASN A 14 14.31 -3.37 -8.08
CA ASN A 14 15.30 -3.97 -8.98
C ASN A 14 15.15 -3.49 -10.43
N ASP A 15 13.92 -3.15 -10.83
CA ASP A 15 13.62 -2.54 -12.14
C ASP A 15 13.96 -1.04 -12.18
N GLY A 16 14.48 -0.47 -11.08
CA GLY A 16 14.84 0.95 -10.98
C GLY A 16 13.64 1.91 -10.91
N LEU A 17 12.45 1.39 -10.60
CA LEU A 17 11.21 2.16 -10.52
C LEU A 17 10.92 2.59 -9.09
N PRO A 18 10.34 3.79 -8.89
CA PRO A 18 9.92 4.24 -7.57
C PRO A 18 8.63 3.54 -7.13
N LEU A 19 8.63 3.00 -5.91
CA LEU A 19 7.41 2.58 -5.24
C LEU A 19 6.81 3.78 -4.49
N ILE A 20 5.80 4.43 -5.07
CA ILE A 20 5.26 5.69 -4.55
C ILE A 20 4.26 5.50 -3.40
N GLY A 21 3.76 4.29 -3.20
CA GLY A 21 2.78 3.98 -2.16
C GLY A 21 2.19 2.59 -2.31
N TRP A 22 1.44 2.16 -1.29
CA TRP A 22 0.72 0.89 -1.32
C TRP A 22 -0.62 0.99 -0.61
N VAL A 23 -1.56 0.09 -0.93
CA VAL A 23 -2.88 0.00 -0.31
C VAL A 23 -3.05 -1.37 0.32
N ALA A 24 -3.48 -1.39 1.58
CA ALA A 24 -3.82 -2.62 2.29
C ALA A 24 -5.26 -3.02 1.97
N ASN A 25 -5.47 -4.17 1.35
CA ASN A 25 -6.81 -4.69 1.06
C ASN A 25 -7.15 -5.90 1.93
N ARG A 26 -8.12 -5.77 2.86
CA ARG A 26 -8.56 -6.87 3.72
C ARG A 26 -9.63 -7.73 3.05
N ILE A 27 -9.18 -8.71 2.28
CA ILE A 27 -10.07 -9.66 1.59
C ILE A 27 -10.69 -10.72 2.51
N ASN A 28 -10.07 -11.02 3.65
CA ASN A 28 -10.53 -12.03 4.60
C ASN A 28 -10.71 -11.39 5.99
N PRO A 29 -11.94 -11.35 6.55
CA PRO A 29 -12.17 -10.80 7.88
C PRO A 29 -11.56 -11.68 8.98
N GLY A 30 -11.40 -12.99 8.74
CA GLY A 30 -10.82 -13.95 9.68
C GLY A 30 -9.30 -14.03 9.64
N LEU A 31 -8.60 -13.11 8.94
CA LEU A 31 -7.13 -13.10 8.96
C LEU A 31 -6.63 -12.75 10.37
N ALA A 32 -6.05 -13.74 11.04
CA ALA A 32 -5.41 -13.55 12.33
C ALA A 32 -4.25 -12.53 12.21
N HIS A 33 -4.02 -11.78 13.29
CA HIS A 33 -2.90 -10.84 13.41
C HIS A 33 -2.84 -9.74 12.34
N TYR A 34 -3.96 -9.41 11.67
CA TYR A 34 -3.97 -8.39 10.61
C TYR A 34 -3.28 -7.06 11.00
N ALA A 35 -3.44 -6.60 12.24
CA ALA A 35 -2.77 -5.38 12.70
C ALA A 35 -1.23 -5.53 12.71
N GLU A 36 -0.71 -6.62 13.27
CA GLU A 36 0.74 -6.91 13.31
C GLU A 36 1.33 -7.03 11.90
N ILE A 37 0.55 -7.63 11.01
CA ILE A 37 0.86 -7.78 9.59
C ILE A 37 1.06 -6.43 8.91
N ILE A 38 0.10 -5.51 9.11
CA ILE A 38 0.17 -4.16 8.53
C ILE A 38 1.33 -3.39 9.13
N ASP A 39 1.59 -3.53 10.43
CA ASP A 39 2.74 -2.91 11.09
C ASP A 39 4.08 -3.40 10.54
N VAL A 40 4.22 -4.70 10.28
CA VAL A 40 5.42 -5.26 9.64
C VAL A 40 5.58 -4.70 8.22
N LEU A 41 4.51 -4.63 7.44
CA LEU A 41 4.55 -4.09 6.08
C LEU A 41 4.89 -2.59 6.07
N ARG A 42 4.30 -1.79 6.96
CA ARG A 42 4.62 -0.36 7.12
C ARG A 42 6.10 -0.12 7.43
N LYS A 43 6.74 -1.00 8.19
CA LYS A 43 8.16 -0.88 8.54
C LYS A 43 9.11 -1.36 7.44
N LYS A 44 8.67 -2.30 6.59
CA LYS A 44 9.54 -2.96 5.60
C LYS A 44 9.36 -2.45 4.18
N LEU A 45 8.19 -1.93 3.81
CA LEU A 45 7.97 -1.36 2.49
C LEU A 45 8.51 0.07 2.45
N PRO A 46 9.37 0.41 1.46
CA PRO A 46 9.96 1.75 1.34
C PRO A 46 8.98 2.75 0.71
N ALA A 47 7.71 2.71 1.13
CA ALA A 47 6.64 3.53 0.57
C ALA A 47 5.52 3.72 1.59
N PRO A 48 4.83 4.87 1.58
CA PRO A 48 3.74 5.13 2.51
C PRO A 48 2.52 4.22 2.22
N LEU A 49 1.81 3.87 3.29
CA LEU A 49 0.48 3.29 3.18
C LEU A 49 -0.50 4.40 2.79
N ILE A 50 -1.04 4.33 1.59
CA ILE A 50 -1.95 5.32 1.00
C ILE A 50 -3.40 5.06 1.41
N GLY A 51 -3.72 3.83 1.82
CA GLY A 51 -5.08 3.48 2.20
C GLY A 51 -5.21 2.09 2.77
N GLU A 52 -6.26 1.89 3.56
CA GLU A 52 -6.62 0.59 4.12
C GLU A 52 -8.10 0.31 3.84
N LEU A 53 -8.35 -0.67 2.97
CA LEU A 53 -9.67 -1.12 2.61
C LEU A 53 -10.11 -2.19 3.62
N PRO A 54 -11.17 -1.93 4.43
CA PRO A 54 -11.72 -2.95 5.31
C PRO A 54 -12.37 -4.08 4.49
N TYR A 55 -12.72 -5.17 5.16
CA TYR A 55 -13.49 -6.22 4.51
C TYR A 55 -14.88 -5.69 4.13
N LEU A 56 -15.14 -5.61 2.83
CA LEU A 56 -16.38 -5.11 2.26
C LEU A 56 -17.01 -6.19 1.37
N PRO A 57 -18.15 -6.78 1.77
CA PRO A 57 -18.90 -7.63 0.86
C PRO A 57 -19.44 -6.78 -0.30
N ARG A 58 -19.31 -7.30 -1.54
CA ARG A 58 -19.66 -6.61 -2.79
C ARG A 58 -18.99 -5.24 -2.93
N ALA A 59 -17.67 -5.20 -2.76
CA ALA A 59 -16.87 -3.98 -2.82
C ALA A 59 -17.07 -3.20 -4.13
N GLU A 60 -17.38 -3.89 -5.23
CA GLU A 60 -17.69 -3.32 -6.54
C GLU A 60 -18.95 -2.43 -6.55
N GLN A 61 -19.82 -2.56 -5.56
CA GLN A 61 -21.04 -1.76 -5.40
C GLN A 61 -20.87 -0.63 -4.38
N ARG A 62 -19.64 -0.36 -3.91
CA ARG A 62 -19.36 0.55 -2.80
C ARG A 62 -18.40 1.65 -3.22
N GLU A 63 -18.62 2.82 -2.64
CA GLU A 63 -17.70 3.96 -2.77
C GLU A 63 -16.43 3.70 -1.93
N LEU A 64 -15.35 3.29 -2.62
CA LEU A 64 -14.05 2.95 -2.03
C LEU A 64 -13.10 4.14 -1.90
N SER A 65 -13.37 5.23 -2.62
CA SER A 65 -12.54 6.45 -2.67
C SER A 65 -12.18 6.98 -1.29
N ARG A 66 -13.11 6.91 -0.33
CA ARG A 66 -12.93 7.34 1.07
C ARG A 66 -11.82 6.61 1.84
N TYR A 67 -11.36 5.46 1.37
CA TYR A 67 -10.34 4.63 2.03
C TYR A 67 -8.94 4.86 1.48
N VAL A 68 -8.78 5.74 0.49
CA VAL A 68 -7.51 6.01 -0.20
C VAL A 68 -7.25 7.51 -0.17
N ASP A 69 -6.12 7.89 0.43
CA ASP A 69 -5.68 9.28 0.55
C ASP A 69 -4.60 9.57 -0.49
N LEU A 70 -5.00 10.13 -1.64
CA LEU A 70 -4.08 10.41 -2.74
C LEU A 70 -3.16 11.61 -2.47
N ASP A 71 -3.46 12.46 -1.49
CA ASP A 71 -2.58 13.59 -1.15
C ASP A 71 -1.22 13.09 -0.63
N MET A 72 -1.19 11.89 -0.04
CA MET A 72 0.03 11.21 0.38
C MET A 72 1.01 10.93 -0.78
N LEU A 73 0.52 10.76 -2.01
CA LEU A 73 1.36 10.55 -3.18
C LEU A 73 2.11 11.83 -3.59
N GLY A 74 1.47 13.00 -3.42
CA GLY A 74 2.08 14.30 -3.76
C GLY A 74 3.35 14.58 -2.97
N ASN A 75 3.41 14.15 -1.71
CA ASN A 75 4.59 14.29 -0.86
C ASN A 75 5.77 13.41 -1.29
N VAL A 76 5.50 12.21 -1.82
CA VAL A 76 6.55 11.30 -2.32
C VAL A 76 7.16 11.84 -3.61
N MET A 77 6.31 12.30 -4.54
CA MET A 77 6.74 12.88 -5.81
C MET A 77 7.46 14.23 -5.65
N ALA A 78 7.24 14.94 -4.55
CA ALA A 78 7.93 16.18 -4.21
C ALA A 78 9.35 15.94 -3.65
N ILE A 79 9.57 14.82 -2.95
CA ILE A 79 10.88 14.40 -2.43
C ILE A 79 11.76 13.86 -3.56
N ASP A 80 11.15 13.19 -4.54
CA ASP A 80 11.82 12.57 -5.68
C ASP A 80 11.89 13.50 -6.91
N ARG A 81 12.05 14.83 -6.70
CA ARG A 81 12.36 15.75 -7.81
C ARG A 81 13.72 15.35 -8.41
N ILE A 82 13.64 14.46 -9.40
CA ILE A 82 14.67 14.23 -10.41
C ILE A 82 15.08 15.61 -10.94
N PRO A 83 16.35 16.02 -10.84
CA PRO A 83 16.79 17.23 -11.53
C PRO A 83 16.52 17.02 -13.02
N ALA A 84 15.79 17.97 -13.60
CA ALA A 84 15.48 18.04 -15.03
C ALA A 84 16.75 17.99 -15.88
#